data_AF-A0A830FYD2-F1
#
_entry.id   AF-A0A830FYD2-F1
#
_cell.length_a   1.000
_cell.length_b   1.000
_cell.length_c   1.000
_cell.angle_alpha   90.00
_cell.angle_beta   90.00
_cell.angle_gamma   90.00
#
_symmetry.space_group_name_H-M   'P 1'
#
loop_
_entity.id
_entity.type
_entity.pdbx_description
1 polymer ?
#
loop_
_entity_poly.entity_id
_entity_poly.type
_entity_poly.pdbx_seq_one_letter_code
_entity_poly.pdbx_strand_id
1 'polypeptide(L)'
;MEVNCEGCAGCCLDWRPLVDAPADHERRGARPPLDDTYNLVPLTRSDVRAFVDAGYGDALTPRLWTPAAGDDSVTVDDTALAAIGDRPVFFVGLRKLPKPVAPFDGDARWLPACAFLDPESLQCRIHDSECYPEECEDYPGHNLALDAETECERVEDAFGGERLVDDGAPDDAGVLLGPQALGEKVFCYPDAGELDGVVERLRAGELTDADRARFVGVAAASAPGTAAVEPAKRETDEERAAAADSWVGRAAAEWEARAGATGARCEGDVGPSLAADVEEARGAPPTPGWDDV
;
A
#
# COMPACT_ATOMS: atom_id res chain seq x y z
N MET A 1 10.82 1.59 -17.08
CA MET A 1 11.18 2.97 -16.70
C MET A 1 12.45 2.95 -15.88
N GLU A 2 13.31 3.98 -15.97
CA GLU A 2 14.55 4.06 -15.19
C GLU A 2 14.39 5.08 -14.04
N VAL A 3 14.60 4.63 -12.81
CA VAL A 3 14.59 5.48 -11.61
C VAL A 3 15.74 5.14 -10.67
N ASN A 4 16.29 6.13 -9.99
CA ASN A 4 17.34 5.95 -9.00
C ASN A 4 16.76 5.88 -7.58
N CYS A 5 16.36 4.67 -7.18
CA CYS A 5 15.84 4.39 -5.84
C CYS A 5 16.92 4.25 -4.75
N GLU A 6 18.20 4.15 -5.12
CA GLU A 6 19.30 3.90 -4.18
C GLU A 6 19.35 4.99 -3.10
N GLY A 7 19.28 4.56 -1.83
CA GLY A 7 19.30 5.47 -0.68
C GLY A 7 18.01 6.29 -0.46
N CYS A 8 16.95 6.06 -1.24
CA CYS A 8 15.71 6.85 -1.20
C CYS A 8 14.48 6.02 -0.82
N ALA A 9 14.24 4.91 -1.51
CA ALA A 9 12.99 4.14 -1.41
C ALA A 9 11.70 4.96 -1.69
N GLY A 10 11.79 5.97 -2.56
CA GLY A 10 10.74 6.91 -2.99
C GLY A 10 9.29 6.55 -2.64
N CYS A 11 8.61 5.79 -3.49
CA CYS A 11 7.20 5.45 -3.33
C CYS A 11 6.88 4.58 -2.08
N CYS A 12 7.90 3.95 -1.48
CA CYS A 12 7.75 3.04 -0.35
C CYS A 12 7.62 3.76 1.00
N LEU A 13 8.05 5.02 1.12
CA LEU A 13 8.08 5.77 2.39
C LEU A 13 6.98 6.84 2.48
N ASP A 14 6.55 7.14 3.71
CA ASP A 14 5.83 8.37 4.03
C ASP A 14 6.82 9.50 4.31
N TRP A 15 6.92 10.43 3.36
CA TRP A 15 7.86 11.56 3.40
C TRP A 15 7.37 12.74 4.24
N ARG A 16 6.07 12.80 4.58
CA ARG A 16 5.47 13.94 5.28
C ARG A 16 6.22 14.33 6.57
N PRO A 17 6.72 13.39 7.40
CA PRO A 17 7.45 13.73 8.62
C PRO A 17 8.87 14.28 8.40
N LEU A 18 9.41 14.20 7.17
CA LEU A 18 10.80 14.56 6.86
C LEU A 18 10.94 15.91 6.14
N VAL A 19 9.85 16.51 5.69
CA VAL A 19 9.87 17.73 4.88
C VAL A 19 9.19 18.90 5.59
N ASP A 20 9.68 20.11 5.35
CA ASP A 20 9.11 21.34 5.96
C ASP A 20 7.72 21.69 5.41
N ALA A 21 7.45 21.30 4.16
CA ALA A 21 6.19 21.55 3.46
C ALA A 21 5.56 20.22 3.01
N PRO A 22 4.96 19.44 3.92
CA PRO A 22 4.39 18.14 3.57
C PRO A 22 3.25 18.28 2.56
N ALA A 23 3.34 17.52 1.47
CA ALA A 23 2.28 17.39 0.50
C ALA A 23 1.38 16.21 0.85
N ASP A 24 0.08 16.45 1.00
CA ASP A 24 -0.92 15.38 1.07
C ASP A 24 -1.58 15.22 -0.31
N HIS A 25 -0.86 14.58 -1.23
CA HIS A 25 -1.32 14.41 -2.61
C HIS A 25 -2.54 13.48 -2.69
N GLU A 26 -2.67 12.54 -1.75
CA GLU A 26 -3.78 11.58 -1.63
C GLU A 26 -5.14 12.27 -1.37
N ARG A 27 -5.12 13.43 -0.71
CA ARG A 27 -6.34 14.22 -0.41
C ARG A 27 -6.58 15.41 -1.36
N ARG A 28 -5.82 15.53 -2.45
CA ARG A 28 -6.04 16.59 -3.46
C ARG A 28 -7.33 16.36 -4.28
N GLY A 29 -7.76 15.11 -4.42
CA GLY A 29 -8.94 14.72 -5.21
C GLY A 29 -10.28 15.01 -4.53
N ALA A 30 -11.37 14.89 -5.31
CA ALA A 30 -12.74 15.13 -4.82
C ALA A 30 -13.28 14.04 -3.87
N ARG A 31 -12.57 12.91 -3.77
CA ARG A 31 -12.92 11.76 -2.93
C ARG A 31 -11.77 11.51 -1.96
N PRO A 32 -11.71 12.18 -0.80
CA PRO A 32 -10.62 11.94 0.14
C PRO A 32 -10.73 10.54 0.76
N PRO A 33 -9.60 9.82 0.93
CA PRO A 33 -9.57 8.51 1.59
C PRO A 33 -9.93 8.61 3.06
N LEU A 34 -10.45 7.52 3.63
CA LEU A 34 -10.80 7.42 5.05
C LEU A 34 -9.61 7.06 5.95
N ASP A 35 -8.61 6.36 5.40
CA ASP A 35 -7.34 6.10 6.08
C ASP A 35 -6.36 7.27 5.89
N ASP A 36 -5.20 7.19 6.53
CA ASP A 36 -4.11 8.16 6.40
C ASP A 36 -2.82 7.57 5.80
N THR A 37 -2.94 6.47 5.04
CA THR A 37 -1.79 5.83 4.38
C THR A 37 -1.24 6.75 3.30
N TYR A 38 0.04 7.08 3.38
CA TYR A 38 0.69 7.86 2.33
C TYR A 38 1.06 6.95 1.15
N ASN A 39 0.72 7.37 -0.06
CA ASN A 39 1.07 6.70 -1.32
C ASN A 39 0.75 5.19 -1.27
N LEU A 40 -0.52 4.87 -1.03
CA LEU A 40 -0.99 3.48 -1.02
C LEU A 40 -0.88 2.92 -2.44
N VAL A 41 -0.15 1.81 -2.62
CA VAL A 41 -0.04 1.11 -3.91
C VAL A 41 -1.34 0.33 -4.16
N PRO A 42 -2.21 0.74 -5.10
CA PRO A 42 -3.44 0.02 -5.40
C PRO A 42 -3.15 -1.24 -6.22
N LEU A 43 -3.45 -2.40 -5.65
CA LEU A 43 -3.21 -3.69 -6.30
C LEU A 43 -4.33 -4.05 -7.28
N THR A 44 -3.95 -4.72 -8.37
CA THR A 44 -4.93 -5.39 -9.24
C THR A 44 -5.51 -6.62 -8.55
N ARG A 45 -6.60 -7.15 -9.08
CA ARG A 45 -7.20 -8.40 -8.61
C ARG A 45 -6.21 -9.55 -8.76
N SER A 46 -5.45 -9.54 -9.84
CA SER A 46 -4.43 -10.57 -10.12
C SER A 46 -3.32 -10.52 -9.08
N ASP A 47 -2.83 -9.33 -8.73
CA ASP A 47 -1.88 -9.14 -7.63
C ASP A 47 -2.47 -9.66 -6.32
N VAL A 48 -3.67 -9.20 -5.93
CA VAL A 48 -4.32 -9.62 -4.67
C VAL A 48 -4.40 -11.15 -4.57
N ARG A 49 -4.73 -11.83 -5.67
CA ARG A 49 -4.74 -13.29 -5.72
C ARG A 49 -3.36 -13.89 -5.56
N ALA A 50 -2.35 -13.36 -6.23
CA ALA A 50 -0.96 -13.82 -6.10
C ALA A 50 -0.47 -13.70 -4.64
N PHE A 51 -0.77 -12.58 -3.96
CA PHE A 51 -0.45 -12.39 -2.54
C PHE A 51 -1.19 -13.41 -1.65
N VAL A 52 -2.49 -13.63 -1.85
CA VAL A 52 -3.25 -14.65 -1.10
C VAL A 52 -2.70 -16.06 -1.37
N ASP A 53 -2.34 -16.36 -2.62
CA ASP A 53 -1.78 -17.64 -3.04
C ASP A 53 -0.41 -17.92 -2.41
N ALA A 54 0.42 -16.89 -2.29
CA ALA A 54 1.72 -16.96 -1.63
C ALA A 54 1.66 -16.87 -0.09
N GLY A 55 0.46 -16.69 0.49
CA GLY A 55 0.27 -16.63 1.94
C GLY A 55 0.58 -15.27 2.58
N TYR A 56 0.56 -14.18 1.79
CA TYR A 56 0.81 -12.80 2.20
C TYR A 56 -0.47 -11.97 2.38
N GLY A 57 -1.61 -12.59 2.67
CA GLY A 57 -2.87 -11.86 2.88
C GLY A 57 -2.80 -10.83 4.02
N ASP A 58 -1.94 -11.07 5.02
CA ASP A 58 -1.65 -10.20 6.16
C ASP A 58 -0.81 -8.94 5.80
N ALA A 59 -0.24 -8.89 4.59
CA ALA A 59 0.48 -7.74 4.05
C ALA A 59 -0.43 -6.73 3.34
N LEU A 60 -1.72 -7.05 3.16
CA LEU A 60 -2.67 -6.25 2.39
C LEU A 60 -3.57 -5.40 3.29
N THR A 61 -4.05 -4.27 2.80
CA THR A 61 -4.97 -3.38 3.54
C THR A 61 -5.98 -2.73 2.60
N PRO A 62 -7.24 -2.54 3.04
CA PRO A 62 -8.21 -1.80 2.25
C PRO A 62 -8.03 -0.29 2.37
N ARG A 63 -8.56 0.43 1.38
CA ARG A 63 -8.82 1.87 1.43
C ARG A 63 -10.24 2.15 0.92
N LEU A 64 -10.97 2.99 1.66
CA LEU A 64 -12.28 3.50 1.29
C LEU A 64 -12.24 5.03 1.19
N TRP A 65 -13.25 5.63 0.57
CA TRP A 65 -13.32 7.09 0.39
C TRP A 65 -14.68 7.65 0.81
N THR A 66 -14.65 8.92 1.17
CA THR A 66 -15.88 9.72 1.23
C THR A 66 -16.40 10.01 -0.19
N PRO A 67 -17.73 10.15 -0.37
CA PRO A 67 -18.32 10.44 -1.68
C PRO A 67 -18.04 11.88 -2.12
N ALA A 68 -17.80 12.07 -3.41
CA ALA A 68 -17.84 13.40 -4.02
C ALA A 68 -19.28 13.86 -4.26
N ALA A 69 -19.45 15.15 -4.57
CA ALA A 69 -20.76 15.68 -4.93
C ALA A 69 -21.33 14.97 -6.18
N GLY A 70 -22.50 14.35 -6.02
CA GLY A 70 -23.19 13.63 -7.09
C GLY A 70 -22.84 12.16 -7.23
N ASP A 71 -21.92 11.63 -6.40
CA ASP A 71 -21.68 10.19 -6.31
C ASP A 71 -22.85 9.48 -5.63
N ASP A 72 -23.03 8.20 -5.96
CA ASP A 72 -23.78 7.29 -5.10
C ASP A 72 -23.04 7.14 -3.77
N SER A 73 -23.80 6.99 -2.68
CA SER A 73 -23.22 6.84 -1.35
C SER A 73 -24.05 5.92 -0.47
N VAL A 74 -23.37 5.21 0.42
CA VAL A 74 -23.98 4.41 1.50
C VAL A 74 -23.40 4.85 2.83
N THR A 75 -24.22 4.84 3.90
CA THR A 75 -23.76 5.22 5.24
C THR A 75 -23.52 3.97 6.08
N VAL A 76 -22.34 3.91 6.69
CA VAL A 76 -21.92 2.88 7.66
C VAL A 76 -21.22 3.59 8.81
N ASP A 77 -21.52 3.26 10.06
CA ASP A 77 -20.92 3.89 11.25
C ASP A 77 -20.97 5.44 11.20
N ASP A 78 -22.13 6.01 10.86
CA ASP A 78 -22.33 7.46 10.65
C ASP A 78 -21.40 8.12 9.61
N THR A 79 -20.71 7.30 8.81
CA THR A 79 -19.75 7.71 7.78
C THR A 79 -20.33 7.44 6.40
N ALA A 80 -20.46 8.49 5.59
CA ALA A 80 -20.84 8.34 4.19
C ALA A 80 -19.65 7.80 3.38
N LEU A 81 -19.86 6.69 2.69
CA LEU A 81 -18.90 6.02 1.83
C LEU A 81 -19.28 6.25 0.36
N ALA A 82 -18.29 6.49 -0.49
CA ALA A 82 -18.47 6.40 -1.93
C ALA A 82 -18.96 5.00 -2.30
N ALA A 83 -19.91 4.92 -3.23
CA ALA A 83 -20.53 3.65 -3.60
C ALA A 83 -20.79 3.54 -5.10
N ILE A 84 -21.09 2.33 -5.54
CA ILE A 84 -21.78 2.05 -6.81
C ILE A 84 -23.10 1.38 -6.44
N GLY A 85 -24.22 2.09 -6.62
CA GLY A 85 -25.49 1.69 -6.04
C GLY A 85 -25.42 1.66 -4.52
N ASP A 86 -25.70 0.51 -3.91
CA ASP A 86 -25.67 0.27 -2.47
C ASP A 86 -24.35 -0.33 -1.97
N ARG A 87 -23.34 -0.47 -2.84
CA ARG A 87 -22.08 -1.17 -2.54
C ARG A 87 -20.94 -0.18 -2.32
N PRO A 88 -20.32 -0.15 -1.12
CA PRO A 88 -19.13 0.65 -0.86
C PRO A 88 -18.01 0.32 -1.84
N VAL A 89 -17.34 1.33 -2.39
CA VAL A 89 -16.15 1.12 -3.23
C VAL A 89 -14.87 1.17 -2.41
N PHE A 90 -13.90 0.32 -2.77
CA PHE A 90 -12.63 0.22 -2.06
C PHE A 90 -11.47 -0.19 -2.99
N PHE A 91 -10.24 0.12 -2.57
CA PHE A 91 -9.00 -0.51 -3.06
C PHE A 91 -8.47 -1.50 -2.05
N VAL A 92 -7.65 -2.43 -2.52
CA VAL A 92 -6.71 -3.19 -1.69
C VAL A 92 -5.31 -2.75 -2.10
N GLY A 93 -4.47 -2.47 -1.10
CA GLY A 93 -3.08 -2.08 -1.32
C GLY A 93 -2.12 -2.70 -0.33
N LEU A 94 -0.84 -2.37 -0.46
CA LEU A 94 0.20 -2.84 0.46
C LEU A 94 0.18 -2.05 1.77
N ARG A 95 0.26 -2.78 2.90
CA ARG A 95 0.38 -2.16 4.23
C ARG A 95 1.66 -1.33 4.34
N LYS A 96 1.56 -0.23 5.10
CA LYS A 96 2.70 0.51 5.62
C LYS A 96 2.89 0.17 7.10
N LEU A 97 4.12 -0.12 7.50
CA LEU A 97 4.52 -0.44 8.87
C LEU A 97 5.50 0.62 9.38
N PRO A 98 5.54 0.92 10.69
CA PRO A 98 6.50 1.86 11.24
C PRO A 98 7.90 1.22 11.30
N LYS A 99 8.77 1.57 10.36
CA LYS A 99 10.13 1.02 10.28
C LYS A 99 11.20 2.09 10.54
N PRO A 100 12.38 1.73 11.09
CA PRO A 100 13.46 2.66 11.39
C PRO A 100 14.31 2.90 10.13
N VAL A 101 13.89 3.82 9.28
CA VAL A 101 14.52 4.05 7.97
C VAL A 101 15.42 5.28 8.00
N ALA A 102 16.51 5.22 7.24
CA ALA A 102 17.52 6.27 7.14
C ALA A 102 17.77 6.68 5.67
N PRO A 103 16.81 7.38 5.02
CA PRO A 103 17.03 7.86 3.65
C PRO A 103 18.17 8.89 3.59
N PHE A 104 18.88 8.92 2.47
CA PHE A 104 19.97 9.87 2.14
C PHE A 104 21.10 9.92 3.18
N ASP A 105 21.50 8.78 3.73
CA ASP A 105 22.52 8.67 4.80
C ASP A 105 22.17 9.47 6.07
N GLY A 106 20.88 9.79 6.24
CA GLY A 106 20.36 10.51 7.39
C GLY A 106 20.34 9.67 8.67
N ASP A 107 19.88 10.29 9.76
CA ASP A 107 19.62 9.55 10.99
C ASP A 107 18.34 8.71 10.84
N ALA A 108 18.37 7.45 11.28
CA ALA A 108 17.21 6.56 11.29
C ALA A 108 16.02 7.18 12.05
N ARG A 109 14.83 7.10 11.44
CA ARG A 109 13.57 7.61 11.98
C ARG A 109 12.47 6.59 11.82
N TRP A 110 11.52 6.59 12.75
CA TRP A 110 10.32 5.77 12.66
C TRP A 110 9.36 6.35 11.62
N LEU A 111 9.31 5.76 10.43
CA LEU A 111 8.43 6.19 9.35
C LEU A 111 7.51 5.06 8.91
N PRO A 112 6.26 5.37 8.51
CA PRO A 112 5.45 4.45 7.74
C PRO A 112 6.18 4.08 6.44
N ALA A 113 6.47 2.80 6.27
CA ALA A 113 7.21 2.24 5.15
C ALA A 113 6.50 0.99 4.61
N CYS A 114 6.59 0.73 3.31
CA CYS A 114 6.04 -0.48 2.69
C CYS A 114 6.42 -1.73 3.48
N ALA A 115 5.47 -2.64 3.69
CA ALA A 115 5.68 -3.89 4.39
C ALA A 115 6.90 -4.69 3.88
N PHE A 116 7.20 -4.59 2.58
CA PHE A 116 8.29 -5.28 1.92
C PHE A 116 9.60 -4.50 1.81
N LEU A 117 9.62 -3.23 2.25
CA LEU A 117 10.83 -2.42 2.25
C LEU A 117 11.77 -2.88 3.37
N ASP A 118 12.99 -3.29 3.03
CA ASP A 118 14.05 -3.46 4.01
C ASP A 118 14.49 -2.07 4.52
N PRO A 119 14.43 -1.80 5.84
CA PRO A 119 14.71 -0.47 6.35
C PRO A 119 16.20 -0.10 6.39
N GLU A 120 17.11 -1.06 6.20
CA GLU A 120 18.55 -0.85 6.17
C GLU A 120 19.05 -0.60 4.75
N SER A 121 18.79 -1.51 3.82
CA SER A 121 19.24 -1.41 2.44
C SER A 121 18.35 -0.50 1.59
N LEU A 122 17.15 -0.19 2.07
CA LEU A 122 16.12 0.58 1.36
C LEU A 122 15.65 -0.09 0.05
N GLN A 123 15.74 -1.41 -0.02
CA GLN A 123 15.30 -2.21 -1.16
C GLN A 123 14.00 -2.97 -0.88
N CYS A 124 13.27 -3.29 -1.94
CA CYS A 124 12.12 -4.17 -1.86
C CYS A 124 12.59 -5.64 -1.77
N ARG A 125 12.23 -6.32 -0.68
CA ARG A 125 12.57 -7.75 -0.47
C ARG A 125 11.92 -8.71 -1.49
N ILE A 126 10.91 -8.26 -2.21
CA ILE A 126 10.15 -9.08 -3.16
C ILE A 126 10.32 -8.62 -4.61
N HIS A 127 11.30 -7.75 -4.90
CA HIS A 127 11.54 -7.18 -6.22
C HIS A 127 11.65 -8.24 -7.33
N ASP A 128 12.45 -9.28 -7.10
CA ASP A 128 12.68 -10.34 -8.10
C ASP A 128 11.72 -11.53 -7.94
N SER A 129 10.63 -11.35 -7.20
CA SER A 129 9.68 -12.43 -6.94
C SER A 129 8.47 -12.34 -7.88
N GLU A 130 7.80 -13.46 -8.08
CA GLU A 130 6.52 -13.51 -8.81
C GLU A 130 5.39 -12.72 -8.13
N CYS A 131 5.58 -12.29 -6.88
CA CYS A 131 4.64 -11.45 -6.14
C CYS A 131 4.97 -9.96 -6.21
N TYR A 132 5.97 -9.54 -7.01
CA TYR A 132 6.23 -8.13 -7.23
C TYR A 132 5.03 -7.50 -7.96
N PRO A 133 4.34 -6.50 -7.39
CA PRO A 133 3.13 -5.96 -8.00
C PRO A 133 3.40 -5.25 -9.33
N GLU A 134 2.49 -5.41 -10.28
CA GLU A 134 2.50 -4.69 -11.56
C GLU A 134 2.59 -3.17 -11.34
N GLU A 135 1.83 -2.63 -10.39
CA GLU A 135 1.85 -1.19 -10.07
C GLU A 135 3.22 -0.70 -9.55
N CYS A 136 4.01 -1.57 -8.91
CA CYS A 136 5.36 -1.24 -8.47
C CYS A 136 6.37 -1.32 -9.61
N GLU A 137 6.18 -2.25 -10.56
CA GLU A 137 7.01 -2.40 -11.76
C GLU A 137 6.80 -1.22 -12.73
N ASP A 138 5.55 -0.80 -12.90
CA ASP A 138 5.17 0.27 -13.81
C ASP A 138 5.50 1.67 -13.27
N TYR A 139 5.74 1.81 -11.96
CA TYR A 139 6.03 3.11 -11.35
C TYR A 139 7.35 3.71 -11.90
N PRO A 140 7.40 5.00 -12.27
CA PRO A 140 6.37 6.05 -12.19
C PRO A 140 5.58 6.26 -13.50
N GLY A 141 5.57 5.30 -14.42
CA GLY A 141 5.02 5.42 -15.77
C GLY A 141 3.58 5.91 -15.84
N HIS A 142 2.69 5.50 -14.93
CA HIS A 142 1.30 6.00 -14.90
C HIS A 142 1.20 7.50 -14.60
N ASN A 143 2.04 8.02 -13.71
CA ASN A 143 2.08 9.45 -13.41
C ASN A 143 2.51 10.24 -14.65
N LEU A 144 3.58 9.78 -15.31
CA LEU A 144 4.11 10.40 -16.53
C LEU A 144 3.08 10.36 -17.67
N ALA A 145 2.39 9.23 -17.85
CA ALA A 145 1.33 9.09 -18.87
C ALA A 145 0.14 10.04 -18.65
N LEU A 146 -0.05 10.52 -17.43
CA LEU A 146 -1.12 11.45 -17.05
C LEU A 146 -0.64 12.90 -16.91
N ASP A 147 0.63 13.19 -17.25
CA ASP A 147 1.29 14.47 -16.98
C ASP A 147 1.14 14.91 -15.51
N ALA A 148 1.24 13.94 -14.60
CA ALA A 148 1.10 14.14 -13.16
C ALA A 148 2.45 14.03 -12.44
N GLU A 149 2.67 14.91 -11.46
CA GLU A 149 3.86 14.91 -10.62
C GLU A 149 4.07 13.55 -9.92
N THR A 150 5.25 12.97 -10.10
CA THR A 150 5.73 11.70 -9.51
C THR A 150 6.20 11.89 -8.08
N GLU A 151 6.37 10.81 -7.30
CA GLU A 151 7.07 10.92 -6.01
C GLU A 151 8.57 11.22 -6.20
N CYS A 152 9.14 10.80 -7.33
CA CYS A 152 10.56 11.06 -7.64
C CYS A 152 10.82 12.56 -7.73
N GLU A 153 10.01 13.28 -8.50
CA GLU A 153 10.09 14.74 -8.61
C GLU A 153 9.85 15.43 -7.27
N ARG A 154 8.86 14.98 -6.47
CA ARG A 154 8.62 15.53 -5.13
C ARG A 154 9.80 15.36 -4.19
N VAL A 155 10.48 14.21 -4.25
CA VAL A 155 11.67 13.94 -3.45
C VAL A 155 12.84 14.81 -3.92
N GLU A 156 13.05 14.96 -5.23
CA GLU A 156 14.08 15.83 -5.80
C GLU A 156 13.88 17.29 -5.40
N ASP A 157 12.64 17.78 -5.44
CA ASP A 157 12.30 19.14 -5.02
C ASP A 157 12.63 19.39 -3.53
N ALA A 158 12.44 18.37 -2.69
CA ALA A 158 12.66 18.49 -1.25
C ALA A 158 14.11 18.24 -0.81
N PHE A 159 14.81 17.29 -1.44
CA PHE A 159 16.12 16.78 -0.99
C PHE A 159 17.23 16.93 -2.03
N GLY A 160 16.89 17.27 -3.28
CA GLY A 160 17.81 17.33 -4.41
C GLY A 160 18.18 15.96 -4.99
N GLY A 161 19.02 15.98 -6.01
CA GLY A 161 19.47 14.78 -6.74
C GLY A 161 18.70 14.55 -8.04
N GLU A 162 18.94 13.39 -8.64
CA GLU A 162 18.29 12.91 -9.87
C GLU A 162 17.79 11.49 -9.57
N ARG A 163 16.48 11.36 -9.44
CA ARG A 163 15.70 10.17 -9.07
C ARG A 163 14.87 9.68 -10.23
N LEU A 164 14.23 10.59 -10.95
CA LEU A 164 13.58 10.31 -12.22
C LEU A 164 14.64 10.38 -13.34
N VAL A 165 15.14 9.23 -13.77
CA VAL A 165 16.20 9.15 -14.79
C VAL A 165 15.59 9.16 -16.21
N ASP A 166 14.45 8.48 -16.38
CA ASP A 166 13.64 8.52 -17.60
C ASP A 166 12.30 9.23 -17.31
N ASP A 167 12.08 10.36 -17.99
CA ASP A 167 10.88 11.20 -17.86
C ASP A 167 9.83 10.95 -18.97
N GLY A 168 10.07 9.96 -19.85
CA GLY A 168 9.14 9.56 -20.88
C GLY A 168 8.02 8.66 -20.36
N ALA A 169 6.77 8.96 -20.69
CA ALA A 169 5.69 7.99 -20.46
C ALA A 169 5.91 6.75 -21.35
N PRO A 170 5.89 5.52 -20.80
CA PRO A 170 6.05 4.33 -21.62
C PRO A 170 4.80 4.13 -22.49
N ASP A 171 4.99 3.63 -23.72
CA ASP A 171 3.94 3.47 -24.73
C ASP A 171 2.78 2.56 -24.27
N ASP A 172 3.03 1.73 -23.25
CA ASP A 172 2.13 0.75 -22.66
C ASP A 172 1.74 1.02 -21.21
N ALA A 173 1.99 2.23 -20.66
CA ALA A 173 1.47 2.66 -19.34
C ALA A 173 -0.08 2.64 -19.34
N GLY A 174 -0.65 1.47 -19.07
CA GLY A 174 -2.07 1.18 -19.19
C GLY A 174 -2.86 1.71 -18.01
N VAL A 175 -3.23 3.00 -18.02
CA VAL A 175 -4.00 3.55 -16.90
C VAL A 175 -5.44 2.99 -16.90
N LEU A 176 -5.78 2.21 -15.87
CA LEU A 176 -7.13 1.68 -15.65
C LEU A 176 -8.11 2.77 -15.17
N LEU A 177 -8.54 3.66 -16.07
CA LEU A 177 -9.45 4.78 -15.77
C LEU A 177 -10.91 4.56 -16.21
N GLY A 178 -11.19 3.44 -16.90
CA GLY A 178 -12.52 3.15 -17.43
C GLY A 178 -13.28 2.07 -16.64
N PRO A 179 -14.49 1.69 -17.10
CA PRO A 179 -15.31 0.66 -16.46
C PRO A 179 -14.60 -0.69 -16.26
N GLN A 180 -13.57 -0.98 -17.06
CA GLN A 180 -12.70 -2.16 -16.90
C GLN A 180 -11.95 -2.20 -15.56
N ALA A 181 -11.76 -1.05 -14.90
CA ALA A 181 -11.14 -0.98 -13.58
C ALA A 181 -12.04 -1.59 -12.49
N LEU A 182 -13.36 -1.65 -12.72
CA LEU A 182 -14.30 -2.20 -11.76
C LEU A 182 -14.12 -3.71 -11.65
N GLY A 183 -13.94 -4.22 -10.43
CA GLY A 183 -13.65 -5.62 -10.15
C GLY A 183 -12.24 -6.06 -10.54
N GLU A 184 -11.40 -5.16 -11.10
CA GLU A 184 -9.98 -5.42 -11.38
C GLU A 184 -9.05 -4.59 -10.50
N LYS A 185 -9.36 -3.32 -10.23
CA LYS A 185 -8.57 -2.43 -9.35
C LYS A 185 -9.47 -1.70 -8.34
N VAL A 186 -10.64 -1.22 -8.78
CA VAL A 186 -11.72 -0.69 -7.93
C VAL A 186 -12.67 -1.84 -7.58
N PHE A 187 -12.87 -2.14 -6.31
CA PHE A 187 -13.74 -3.23 -5.85
C PHE A 187 -15.02 -2.70 -5.21
N CYS A 188 -16.09 -3.51 -5.22
CA CYS A 188 -17.36 -3.19 -4.57
C CYS A 188 -17.65 -4.19 -3.45
N TYR A 189 -17.78 -3.70 -2.21
CA TYR A 189 -18.13 -4.54 -1.08
C TYR A 189 -19.60 -4.99 -1.19
N PRO A 190 -19.94 -6.30 -1.14
CA PRO A 190 -21.28 -6.79 -1.49
C PRO A 190 -22.41 -6.32 -0.57
N ASP A 191 -22.16 -6.23 0.73
CA ASP A 191 -23.12 -5.84 1.75
C ASP A 191 -22.49 -4.83 2.71
N ALA A 192 -22.97 -3.59 2.68
CA ALA A 192 -22.49 -2.52 3.55
C ALA A 192 -22.72 -2.81 5.04
N GLY A 193 -23.73 -3.61 5.40
CA GLY A 193 -24.04 -3.98 6.78
C GLY A 193 -22.97 -4.85 7.44
N GLU A 194 -22.17 -5.58 6.65
CA GLU A 194 -21.04 -6.38 7.17
C GLU A 194 -19.84 -5.51 7.60
N LEU A 195 -19.86 -4.21 7.24
CA LEU A 195 -18.81 -3.24 7.57
C LEU A 195 -19.08 -2.46 8.88
N ASP A 196 -20.15 -2.79 9.60
CA ASP A 196 -20.46 -2.19 10.91
C ASP A 196 -19.27 -2.34 11.89
N GLY A 197 -18.85 -1.21 12.46
CA GLY A 197 -17.65 -1.05 13.28
C GLY A 197 -16.30 -1.14 12.53
N VAL A 198 -16.28 -1.67 11.30
CA VAL A 198 -15.05 -1.80 10.49
C VAL A 198 -14.61 -0.44 9.97
N VAL A 199 -15.57 0.42 9.59
CA VAL A 199 -15.29 1.75 9.05
C VAL A 199 -14.73 2.67 10.12
N GLU A 200 -15.25 2.60 11.36
CA GLU A 200 -14.67 3.31 12.49
C GLU A 200 -13.21 2.89 12.74
N ARG A 201 -12.94 1.58 12.78
CA ARG A 201 -11.57 1.06 12.95
C ARG A 201 -10.63 1.45 11.81
N LEU A 202 -11.11 1.45 10.57
CA LEU A 202 -10.32 1.93 9.42
C LEU A 202 -9.87 3.37 9.63
N ARG A 203 -10.80 4.26 10.01
CA ARG A 203 -10.51 5.68 10.23
C ARG A 203 -9.55 5.91 11.39
N ALA A 204 -9.59 5.05 12.41
CA ALA A 204 -8.66 5.09 13.54
C ALA A 204 -7.29 4.47 13.23
N GLY A 205 -7.13 3.78 12.09
CA GLY A 205 -5.92 3.02 11.79
C GLY A 205 -5.80 1.71 12.59
N GLU A 206 -6.93 1.18 13.07
CA GLU A 206 -7.01 0.07 14.03
C GLU A 206 -7.65 -1.19 13.42
N LEU A 207 -7.56 -1.36 12.10
CA LEU A 207 -8.08 -2.56 11.44
C LEU A 207 -7.45 -3.83 12.04
N THR A 208 -8.30 -4.82 12.27
CA THR A 208 -7.86 -6.18 12.64
C THR A 208 -7.49 -7.00 11.41
N ASP A 209 -6.84 -8.15 11.61
CA ASP A 209 -6.56 -9.09 10.52
C ASP A 209 -7.85 -9.61 9.86
N ALA A 210 -8.89 -9.85 10.66
CA ALA A 210 -10.20 -10.26 10.16
C ALA A 210 -10.85 -9.16 9.31
N ASP A 211 -10.70 -7.89 9.70
CA ASP A 211 -11.21 -6.77 8.90
C ASP A 211 -10.52 -6.72 7.54
N ARG A 212 -9.18 -6.82 7.52
CA ARG A 212 -8.40 -6.84 6.28
C ARG A 212 -8.79 -8.03 5.39
N ALA A 213 -8.84 -9.23 5.96
CA ALA A 213 -9.11 -10.48 5.25
C ALA A 213 -10.45 -10.44 4.48
N ARG A 214 -11.48 -9.81 5.06
CA ARG A 214 -12.79 -9.62 4.42
C ARG A 214 -12.68 -8.85 3.10
N PHE A 215 -11.96 -7.73 3.09
CA PHE A 215 -11.78 -6.94 1.87
C PHE A 215 -10.90 -7.67 0.85
N VAL A 216 -9.85 -8.35 1.31
CA VAL A 216 -8.97 -9.17 0.46
C VAL A 216 -9.75 -10.29 -0.22
N GLY A 217 -10.59 -11.02 0.51
CA GLY A 217 -11.45 -12.07 -0.05
C GLY A 217 -12.43 -11.54 -1.09
N VAL A 218 -13.05 -10.37 -0.83
CA VAL A 218 -13.93 -9.70 -1.81
C VAL A 218 -13.16 -9.31 -3.08
N ALA A 219 -12.00 -8.68 -2.93
CA ALA A 219 -11.17 -8.28 -4.08
C ALA A 219 -10.75 -9.49 -4.91
N ALA A 220 -10.17 -10.52 -4.28
CA ALA A 220 -9.77 -11.77 -4.94
C ALA A 220 -10.94 -12.46 -5.68
N ALA A 221 -12.14 -12.44 -5.10
CA ALA A 221 -13.33 -13.07 -5.67
C ALA A 221 -14.12 -12.19 -6.67
N SER A 222 -13.68 -10.95 -6.91
CA SER A 222 -14.37 -10.02 -7.82
C SER A 222 -14.28 -10.45 -9.29
N ALA A 223 -15.29 -10.08 -10.06
CA ALA A 223 -15.38 -10.33 -11.50
C ALA A 223 -15.06 -9.05 -12.29
N PRO A 224 -14.00 -9.06 -13.14
CA PRO A 224 -13.57 -7.88 -13.89
C PRO A 224 -14.68 -7.27 -14.76
N GLY A 225 -14.72 -5.94 -14.81
CA GLY A 225 -15.74 -5.14 -15.50
C GLY A 225 -17.09 -5.10 -14.80
N THR A 226 -17.23 -5.62 -13.57
CA THR A 226 -18.52 -5.69 -12.86
C THR A 226 -18.36 -5.51 -11.35
N ALA A 227 -19.45 -5.16 -10.66
CA ALA A 227 -19.49 -5.16 -9.19
C ALA A 227 -19.76 -6.56 -8.59
N ALA A 228 -19.77 -7.63 -9.40
CA ALA A 228 -20.10 -8.97 -8.94
C ALA A 228 -18.93 -9.64 -8.23
N VAL A 229 -19.24 -10.39 -7.17
CA VAL A 229 -18.28 -11.11 -6.33
C VAL A 229 -18.79 -12.53 -6.20
N GLU A 230 -17.94 -13.52 -6.46
CA GLU A 230 -18.34 -14.91 -6.38
C GLU A 230 -18.30 -15.43 -4.93
N PRO A 231 -19.44 -15.77 -4.29
CA PRO A 231 -19.49 -16.00 -2.84
C PRO A 231 -18.60 -17.13 -2.35
N ALA A 232 -18.55 -18.26 -3.06
CA ALA A 232 -17.72 -19.40 -2.62
C ALA A 232 -16.22 -19.10 -2.71
N LYS A 233 -15.81 -18.30 -3.71
CA LYS A 233 -14.42 -17.84 -3.83
C LYS A 233 -14.10 -16.81 -2.75
N ARG A 234 -15.04 -15.89 -2.47
CA ARG A 234 -14.87 -14.90 -1.40
C ARG A 234 -14.60 -15.58 -0.08
N GLU A 235 -15.42 -16.56 0.30
CA GLU A 235 -15.25 -17.32 1.55
C GLU A 235 -13.87 -18.00 1.60
N THR A 236 -13.48 -18.69 0.52
CA THR A 236 -12.18 -19.36 0.42
C THR A 236 -11.01 -18.38 0.56
N ASP A 237 -11.03 -17.27 -0.17
CA ASP A 237 -9.93 -16.31 -0.19
C ASP A 237 -9.88 -15.48 1.11
N GLU A 238 -11.03 -15.19 1.72
CA GLU A 238 -11.13 -14.56 3.05
C GLU A 238 -10.53 -15.47 4.13
N GLU A 239 -10.86 -16.77 4.15
CA GLU A 239 -10.28 -17.74 5.09
C GLU A 239 -8.76 -17.83 4.94
N ARG A 240 -8.26 -17.85 3.69
CA ARG A 240 -6.82 -17.91 3.41
C ARG A 240 -6.10 -16.64 3.84
N ALA A 241 -6.69 -15.48 3.58
CA ALA A 241 -6.13 -14.20 4.03
C ALA A 241 -6.13 -14.08 5.55
N ALA A 242 -7.20 -14.53 6.23
CA ALA A 242 -7.29 -14.54 7.69
C ALA A 242 -6.32 -15.54 8.35
N ALA A 243 -6.00 -16.64 7.67
CA ALA A 243 -5.05 -17.64 8.13
C ALA A 243 -3.60 -17.34 7.71
N ALA A 244 -3.35 -16.23 7.01
CA ALA A 244 -2.00 -15.83 6.62
C ALA A 244 -1.14 -15.61 7.87
N ASP A 245 0.00 -16.28 7.89
CA ASP A 245 1.03 -16.13 8.91
C ASP A 245 2.35 -15.95 8.15
N SER A 246 2.48 -14.83 7.45
CA SER A 246 3.69 -14.52 6.71
C SER A 246 4.73 -13.90 7.63
N TRP A 247 5.96 -13.76 7.13
CA TRP A 247 6.97 -13.02 7.88
C TRP A 247 6.56 -11.54 8.08
N VAL A 248 5.73 -10.98 7.17
CA VAL A 248 5.22 -9.61 7.27
C VAL A 248 4.30 -9.47 8.47
N GLY A 249 3.29 -10.33 8.62
CA GLY A 249 2.38 -10.27 9.76
C GLY A 249 3.10 -10.46 11.09
N ARG A 250 4.02 -11.42 11.17
CA ARG A 250 4.84 -11.64 12.37
C ARG A 250 5.80 -10.49 12.68
N ALA A 251 6.32 -9.81 11.66
CA ALA A 251 7.21 -8.65 11.82
C ALA A 251 6.43 -7.38 12.17
N ALA A 252 5.21 -7.21 11.63
CA ALA A 252 4.37 -6.04 11.87
C ALA A 252 4.12 -5.79 13.35
N ALA A 253 3.72 -6.82 14.10
CA ALA A 253 3.48 -6.70 15.54
C ALA A 253 4.74 -6.28 16.32
N GLU A 254 5.92 -6.75 15.89
CA GLU A 254 7.19 -6.38 16.51
C GLU A 254 7.59 -4.93 16.16
N TRP A 255 7.38 -4.51 14.91
CA TRP A 255 7.61 -3.13 14.48
C TRP A 255 6.70 -2.15 15.23
N GLU A 256 5.40 -2.44 15.31
CA GLU A 256 4.43 -1.64 16.05
C GLU A 256 4.78 -1.54 17.55
N ALA A 257 5.25 -2.63 18.16
CA ALA A 257 5.65 -2.64 19.56
C ALA A 257 6.93 -1.82 19.85
N ARG A 258 7.85 -1.74 18.88
CA ARG A 258 9.11 -1.00 19.00
C ARG A 258 9.01 0.46 18.58
N ALA A 259 8.04 0.78 17.73
CA ALA A 259 7.93 2.08 17.09
C ALA A 259 7.86 3.23 18.12
N GLY A 260 8.66 4.26 17.87
CA GLY A 260 8.47 5.57 18.47
C GLY A 260 7.36 6.35 17.78
N ALA A 261 7.20 7.62 18.17
CA ALA A 261 6.31 8.52 17.44
C ALA A 261 6.75 8.67 15.97
N THR A 262 5.81 8.78 15.05
CA THR A 262 6.08 8.99 13.62
C THR A 262 6.99 10.19 13.39
N GLY A 263 8.06 9.98 12.62
CA GLY A 263 9.10 10.97 12.33
C GLY A 263 10.14 11.17 13.43
N ALA A 264 9.92 10.59 14.62
CA ALA A 264 10.90 10.67 15.70
C ALA A 264 12.19 9.94 15.30
N ARG A 265 13.32 10.56 15.66
CA ARG A 265 14.62 9.92 15.56
C ARG A 265 14.61 8.65 16.42
N CYS A 266 15.14 7.56 15.87
CA CYS A 266 15.30 6.33 16.61
C CYS A 266 16.35 6.52 17.72
N GLU A 267 16.01 6.07 18.93
CA GLU A 267 16.92 6.05 20.07
C GLU A 267 17.48 4.63 20.26
N GLY A 268 18.75 4.52 20.64
CA GLY A 268 19.39 3.22 20.89
C GLY A 268 19.97 2.54 19.65
N ASP A 269 20.24 1.24 19.76
CA ASP A 269 20.90 0.44 18.73
C ASP A 269 19.86 -0.05 17.70
N VAL A 270 19.43 0.86 16.83
CA VAL A 270 18.66 0.53 15.61
C VAL A 270 19.57 0.14 14.44
N GLY A 271 20.76 -0.39 14.77
CA GLY A 271 21.76 -0.75 13.79
C GLY A 271 21.34 -1.92 12.89
N PRO A 272 22.23 -2.32 11.96
CA PRO A 272 21.99 -3.32 10.91
C PRO A 272 21.28 -4.61 11.36
N SER A 273 21.57 -5.08 12.58
CA SER A 273 20.98 -6.31 13.08
C SER A 273 19.48 -6.22 13.37
N LEU A 274 18.91 -5.01 13.51
CA LEU A 274 17.52 -4.86 13.90
C LEU A 274 16.55 -5.39 12.81
N ALA A 275 16.81 -5.07 11.53
CA ALA A 275 16.01 -5.58 10.44
C ALA A 275 16.13 -7.11 10.34
N ALA A 276 17.33 -7.65 10.50
CA ALA A 276 17.57 -9.09 10.53
C ALA A 276 16.83 -9.78 11.70
N ASP A 277 16.87 -9.20 12.90
CA ASP A 277 16.21 -9.73 14.09
C ASP A 277 14.68 -9.67 14.00
N VAL A 278 14.13 -8.64 13.33
CA VAL A 278 12.69 -8.45 13.20
C VAL A 278 12.13 -9.19 11.99
N GLU A 279 12.75 -9.10 10.82
CA GLU A 279 12.19 -9.62 9.56
C GLU A 279 12.83 -10.94 9.13
N GLU A 280 14.16 -10.99 8.99
CA GLU A 280 14.85 -12.18 8.46
C GLU A 280 14.74 -13.39 9.39
N ALA A 281 14.84 -13.17 10.70
CA ALA A 281 14.60 -14.21 11.72
C ALA A 281 13.19 -14.79 11.67
N ARG A 282 12.25 -14.08 11.02
CA ARG A 282 10.86 -14.52 10.78
C ARG A 282 10.66 -15.07 9.37
N GLY A 283 11.71 -15.16 8.55
CA GLY A 283 11.68 -15.74 7.21
C GLY A 283 11.56 -14.73 6.07
N ALA A 284 11.84 -13.45 6.31
CA ALA A 284 11.95 -12.48 5.22
C ALA A 284 13.12 -12.86 4.29
N PRO A 285 12.95 -12.79 2.96
CA PRO A 285 14.04 -13.04 2.03
C PRO A 285 15.09 -11.93 2.10
N PRO A 286 16.34 -12.20 1.70
CA PRO A 286 17.36 -11.16 1.58
C PRO A 286 16.97 -10.16 0.48
N THR A 287 17.56 -8.97 0.52
CA THR A 287 17.43 -7.99 -0.56
C THR A 287 18.37 -8.29 -1.73
N PRO A 288 18.02 -7.91 -2.97
CA PRO A 288 18.81 -8.25 -4.16
C PRO A 288 20.21 -7.63 -4.21
N GLY A 289 20.44 -6.52 -3.49
CA GLY A 289 21.69 -5.74 -3.58
C GLY A 289 21.56 -4.61 -4.61
N TRP A 290 22.38 -3.55 -4.53
CA TRP A 290 22.33 -2.41 -5.48
C TRP A 290 23.28 -2.57 -6.67
N ASP A 291 24.19 -3.55 -6.65
CA ASP A 291 25.14 -3.78 -7.74
C ASP A 291 24.48 -4.40 -9.00
N ASP A 292 23.23 -4.88 -8.87
CA ASP A 292 22.49 -5.64 -9.88
C ASP A 292 21.14 -4.98 -10.30
N VAL A 293 20.82 -3.76 -9.85
CA VAL A 293 19.51 -3.08 -10.04
C VAL A 293 19.67 -1.74 -10.74
#